data_AF-A0A6A5AJW5-F1
#
_entry.id   AF-A0A6A5AJW5-F1
#
_cell.length_a   1.000
_cell.length_b   1.000
_cell.length_c   1.000
_cell.angle_alpha   90.00
_cell.angle_beta   90.00
_cell.angle_gamma   90.00
#
_symmetry.space_group_name_H-M   'P 1'
#
loop_
_entity.id
_entity.type
_entity.pdbx_description
1 polymer ?
#
loop_
_entity_poly.entity_id
_entity_poly.type
_entity_poly.pdbx_seq_one_letter_code
_entity_poly.pdbx_strand_id
1 'polypeptide(L)'
;MDSERGLEASGSMCFHGVEYYVHVWVESDELHVQVEEQSLKGGADSDRWGAHFPSLYIEELTKKTGNFKRFYTFVNMLMSALQHKSESVFIDLLTYSDL
;
A
#
# COMPACT_ATOMS: atom_id res chain seq x y z
N MET A 1 -0.91 18.92 -22.83
CA MET A 1 -1.32 17.54 -22.52
C MET A 1 -0.38 17.07 -21.44
N ASP A 2 -0.63 17.52 -20.21
CA ASP A 2 0.11 17.03 -19.06
C ASP A 2 -0.36 15.61 -18.82
N SER A 3 0.50 14.65 -19.13
CA SER A 3 0.29 13.25 -18.81
C SER A 3 0.00 13.16 -17.32
N GLU A 4 -1.20 12.67 -16.97
CA GLU A 4 -1.48 12.11 -15.64
C GLU A 4 -0.38 11.09 -15.35
N ARG A 5 0.68 11.54 -14.68
CA ARG A 5 1.66 10.62 -14.12
C ARG A 5 0.86 9.84 -13.08
N GLY A 6 0.64 8.55 -13.37
CA GLY A 6 -0.07 7.64 -12.50
C GLY A 6 0.40 7.85 -11.06
N LEU A 7 -0.57 7.95 -10.16
CA LEU A 7 -0.27 8.08 -8.74
C LEU A 7 0.48 6.80 -8.33
N GLU A 8 1.78 6.91 -8.07
CA GLU A 8 2.66 5.77 -7.79
C GLU A 8 3.69 6.12 -6.70
N ALA A 9 3.98 5.15 -5.83
CA ALA A 9 5.02 5.24 -4.81
C ALA A 9 5.61 3.85 -4.49
N SER A 10 6.89 3.80 -4.18
CA SER A 10 7.54 2.59 -3.68
C SER A 10 8.60 2.91 -2.63
N GLY A 11 8.96 1.92 -1.81
CA GLY A 11 9.98 2.05 -0.78
C GLY A 11 10.25 0.74 -0.04
N SER A 12 11.43 0.64 0.57
CA SER A 12 11.71 -0.43 1.54
C SER A 12 11.13 -0.07 2.89
N MET A 13 10.46 -1.03 3.53
CA MET A 13 9.87 -0.89 4.87
C MET A 13 10.22 -2.10 5.72
N CYS A 14 10.41 -1.88 7.03
CA CYS A 14 10.65 -2.95 7.98
C CYS A 14 9.36 -3.22 8.76
N PHE A 15 8.80 -4.41 8.62
CA PHE A 15 7.63 -4.86 9.37
C PHE A 15 8.05 -6.00 10.28
N HIS A 16 7.83 -5.85 11.59
CA HIS A 16 8.17 -6.85 12.62
C HIS A 16 9.61 -7.43 12.53
N GLY A 17 10.57 -6.62 12.08
CA GLY A 17 11.99 -7.01 11.97
C GLY A 17 12.40 -7.62 10.62
N VAL A 18 11.48 -7.73 9.66
CA VAL A 18 11.73 -8.23 8.32
C VAL A 18 11.63 -7.09 7.30
N GLU A 19 12.58 -7.02 6.36
CA GLU A 19 12.64 -5.99 5.33
C GLU A 19 11.82 -6.40 4.11
N TYR A 20 10.93 -5.50 3.66
CA TYR A 20 10.07 -5.69 2.50
C TYR A 20 10.20 -4.52 1.53
N TYR A 21 10.02 -4.80 0.24
CA TYR A 21 9.75 -3.78 -0.77
C TYR A 21 8.25 -3.61 -0.93
N VAL A 22 7.75 -2.39 -0.76
CA VAL A 22 6.36 -2.05 -0.98
C VAL A 22 6.25 -1.18 -2.21
N HIS A 23 5.33 -1.51 -3.12
CA HIS A 23 5.04 -0.76 -4.33
C HIS A 23 3.53 -0.57 -4.47
N VAL A 24 3.13 0.67 -4.70
CA VAL A 24 1.73 1.09 -4.76
C VAL A 24 1.53 1.96 -5.99
N TRP A 25 0.51 1.69 -6.79
CA TRP A 25 0.14 2.55 -7.92
C TRP A 25 -1.37 2.58 -8.12
N VAL A 26 -1.83 3.61 -8.84
CA VAL A 26 -3.22 3.75 -9.27
C VAL A 26 -3.30 3.60 -10.78
N GLU A 27 -4.14 2.68 -11.23
CA GLU A 27 -4.45 2.45 -12.64
C GLU A 27 -5.95 2.24 -12.77
N SER A 28 -6.59 2.88 -13.76
CA SER A 28 -8.03 2.69 -14.05
C SER A 28 -8.98 2.84 -12.85
N ASP A 29 -8.70 3.78 -11.93
CA ASP A 29 -9.46 4.00 -10.68
C ASP A 29 -9.41 2.80 -9.69
N GLU A 30 -8.36 2.00 -9.78
CA GLU A 30 -8.04 0.93 -8.85
C GLU A 30 -6.70 1.20 -8.16
N LEU A 31 -6.64 0.89 -6.86
CA LEU A 31 -5.42 0.91 -6.08
C LEU A 31 -4.76 -0.45 -6.17
N HIS A 32 -3.54 -0.51 -6.68
CA HIS A 32 -2.70 -1.69 -6.69
C HIS A 32 -1.66 -1.61 -5.58
N VAL A 33 -1.46 -2.72 -4.88
CA VAL A 33 -0.45 -2.86 -3.82
C VAL A 33 0.30 -4.15 -4.04
N GLN A 34 1.63 -4.07 -4.02
CA GLN A 34 2.53 -5.20 -4.02
C GLN A 34 3.51 -5.09 -2.86
N VAL A 35 3.72 -6.20 -2.16
CA VAL A 35 4.69 -6.34 -1.07
C VAL A 35 5.54 -7.57 -1.35
N GLU A 36 6.85 -7.42 -1.29
CA GLU A 36 7.82 -8.49 -1.53
C GLU A 36 8.87 -8.51 -0.44
N GLU A 37 9.15 -9.68 0.13
CA GLU A 37 10.18 -9.83 1.14
C GLU A 37 11.60 -9.69 0.54
N GLN A 38 12.42 -8.80 1.11
CA GLN A 38 13.80 -8.56 0.67
C GLN A 38 14.84 -9.37 1.46
N SER A 39 14.47 -10.03 2.55
CA SER A 39 15.39 -10.68 3.49
C SER A 39 16.22 -11.80 2.82
N LEU A 40 15.64 -12.48 1.83
CA LEU A 40 16.26 -13.56 1.07
C LEU A 40 16.80 -13.03 -0.27
N LYS A 41 17.82 -12.15 -0.23
CA LYS A 41 18.56 -11.76 -1.45
C LYS A 41 19.24 -13.00 -2.06
N GLY A 42 18.56 -13.68 -2.98
CA GLY A 42 19.14 -14.74 -3.82
C GLY A 42 18.40 -16.09 -3.86
N GLY A 43 17.22 -16.23 -3.24
CA GLY A 43 16.38 -17.42 -3.40
C GLY A 43 15.37 -17.28 -4.53
N ALA A 44 14.99 -18.39 -5.19
CA ALA A 44 13.96 -18.40 -6.23
C ALA A 44 12.52 -18.19 -5.70
N ASP A 45 12.34 -18.17 -4.37
CA ASP A 45 11.05 -18.11 -3.67
C ASP A 45 11.04 -16.95 -2.64
N SER A 46 11.17 -15.68 -3.08
CA SER A 46 10.81 -14.55 -2.22
C SER A 46 9.28 -14.49 -2.10
N ASP A 47 8.76 -14.43 -0.87
CA ASP A 47 7.32 -14.29 -0.69
C ASP A 47 6.87 -12.93 -1.21
N ARG A 48 5.80 -12.96 -2.02
CA ARG A 48 5.22 -11.80 -2.67
C ARG A 48 3.70 -11.85 -2.60
N TRP A 49 3.12 -10.74 -2.16
CA TRP A 49 1.68 -10.53 -2.12
C TRP A 49 1.32 -9.35 -3.00
N GLY A 50 0.28 -9.52 -3.83
CA GLY A 50 -0.22 -8.49 -4.72
C GLY A 50 -1.74 -8.48 -4.72
N ALA A 51 -2.33 -7.29 -4.67
CA ALA A 51 -3.77 -7.11 -4.74
C ALA A 51 -4.11 -5.79 -5.46
N HIS A 52 -5.32 -5.75 -6.02
CA HIS A 52 -5.92 -4.55 -6.60
C HIS A 52 -7.28 -4.31 -5.95
N PHE A 53 -7.63 -3.05 -5.75
CA PHE A 53 -8.82 -2.63 -5.04
C PHE A 53 -9.51 -1.50 -5.81
N PRO A 54 -10.72 -1.73 -6.35
CA PRO A 54 -11.50 -0.68 -6.98
C PRO A 54 -11.80 0.48 -6.02
N SER A 55 -11.92 1.70 -6.54
CA SER A 55 -12.19 2.89 -5.73
C SER A 55 -13.38 2.74 -4.79
N LEU A 56 -14.49 2.19 -5.28
CA LEU A 56 -15.70 1.93 -4.48
C LEU A 56 -15.44 0.97 -3.31
N TYR A 57 -14.58 -0.04 -3.51
CA TYR A 57 -14.24 -0.98 -2.44
C TYR A 57 -13.50 -0.29 -1.31
N ILE A 58 -12.52 0.56 -1.63
CA ILE A 58 -11.76 1.35 -0.64
C ILE A 58 -12.68 2.33 0.10
N GLU A 59 -13.57 3.02 -0.61
CA GLU A 59 -14.53 3.94 0.01
C GLU A 59 -15.47 3.21 0.99
N GLU A 60 -16.00 2.05 0.61
CA GLU A 60 -16.84 1.23 1.50
C GLU A 60 -16.05 0.61 2.65
N LEU A 61 -14.78 0.23 2.45
CA LEU A 61 -13.88 -0.23 3.51
C LEU A 61 -13.72 0.86 4.58
N THR A 62 -13.36 2.08 4.19
CA THR A 62 -13.14 3.19 5.13
C THR A 62 -14.43 3.65 5.81
N LYS A 63 -15.59 3.44 5.16
CA LYS A 63 -16.89 3.65 5.78
C LYS A 63 -17.18 2.62 6.87
N LYS A 64 -16.88 1.34 6.62
CA LYS A 64 -17.08 0.24 7.59
C LYS A 64 -16.22 0.40 8.85
N THR A 65 -15.05 1.03 8.74
CA THR A 65 -14.21 1.36 9.90
C THR A 65 -14.65 2.62 10.66
N GLY A 66 -15.74 3.26 10.24
CA GLY A 66 -16.32 4.44 10.91
C GLY A 66 -15.64 5.77 10.58
N ASN A 67 -14.69 5.79 9.62
CA ASN A 67 -13.94 6.99 9.27
C ASN A 67 -13.75 7.14 7.74
N PHE A 68 -14.86 7.40 7.04
CA PHE A 68 -14.92 7.51 5.59
C PHE A 68 -13.79 8.35 4.99
N LYS A 69 -13.17 7.86 3.92
CA LYS A 69 -12.23 8.58 3.06
C LYS A 69 -12.66 8.40 1.61
N ARG A 70 -12.59 9.50 0.85
CA ARG A 70 -12.62 9.43 -0.62
C ARG A 70 -11.43 8.62 -1.11
N PHE A 71 -11.60 7.91 -2.22
CA PHE A 71 -10.55 7.05 -2.78
C PHE A 71 -9.18 7.74 -2.87
N TYR A 72 -9.07 8.85 -3.59
CA TYR A 72 -7.79 9.57 -3.73
C TYR A 72 -7.26 10.16 -2.42
N THR A 73 -8.11 10.46 -1.44
CA THR A 73 -7.65 10.84 -0.10
C THR A 73 -6.95 9.67 0.58
N PHE A 74 -7.53 8.48 0.51
CA PHE A 74 -6.92 7.26 1.05
C PHE A 74 -5.60 6.92 0.35
N VAL A 75 -5.55 7.00 -0.98
CA VAL A 75 -4.32 6.79 -1.77
C VAL A 75 -3.22 7.76 -1.33
N ASN A 76 -3.53 9.06 -1.22
CA ASN A 76 -2.55 10.05 -0.77
C ASN A 76 -2.07 9.81 0.66
N MET A 77 -2.94 9.33 1.56
CA MET A 77 -2.54 8.92 2.91
C MET A 77 -1.55 7.76 2.86
N LEU A 78 -1.85 6.72 2.09
CA LEU A 78 -0.99 5.55 1.93
C LEU A 78 0.38 5.93 1.34
N MET A 79 0.41 6.74 0.28
CA MET A 79 1.65 7.24 -0.32
C MET A 79 2.47 8.09 0.66
N SER A 80 1.80 8.94 1.44
CA SER A 80 2.48 9.77 2.45
C SER A 80 3.08 8.89 3.56
N ALA A 81 2.40 7.83 3.97
CA ALA A 81 2.90 6.87 4.95
C ALA A 81 4.10 6.10 4.41
N LEU A 82 4.01 5.60 3.18
CA LEU A 82 5.10 4.87 2.51
C LEU A 82 6.36 5.73 2.31
N GLN A 83 6.18 7.02 2.03
CA GLN A 83 7.28 7.97 1.84
C GLN A 83 7.73 8.64 3.14
N HIS A 84 7.21 8.23 4.31
CA HIS A 84 7.47 8.85 5.62
C HIS A 84 7.26 10.37 5.65
N LYS A 85 6.27 10.89 4.90
CA LYS A 85 5.97 12.32 4.77
C LYS A 85 4.95 12.86 5.79
N SER A 86 4.40 11.99 6.64
CA SER A 86 3.40 12.37 7.64
C SER A 86 3.58 11.55 8.91
N GLU A 87 3.54 12.23 10.06
CA GLU A 87 3.56 11.58 11.38
C GLU A 87 2.18 11.04 11.81
N SER A 88 1.12 11.40 11.07
CA SER A 88 -0.26 11.01 11.41
C SER A 88 -0.70 9.69 10.76
N VAL A 89 0.12 9.10 9.89
CA VAL A 89 -0.18 7.86 9.18
C VAL A 89 1.06 6.96 9.16
N PHE A 90 0.85 5.68 9.40
CA PHE A 90 1.88 4.65 9.30
C PHE A 90 1.29 3.41 8.61
N ILE A 91 2.15 2.51 8.15
CA ILE A 91 1.77 1.23 7.54
C ILE A 91 2.29 0.14 8.46
N ASP A 92 1.49 -0.91 8.63
CA ASP A 92 1.90 -2.14 9.29
C ASP A 92 1.48 -3.35 8.43
N LEU A 93 2.13 -4.49 8.62
CA LEU A 93 1.88 -5.71 7.85
C LEU A 93 1.60 -6.88 8.80
N LEU A 94 0.35 -7.32 8.81
CA LEU A 94 -0.15 -8.32 9.75
C LEU A 94 -0.47 -9.65 9.05
N THR A 95 -0.28 -10.77 9.76
CA THR A 95 -0.82 -12.06 9.33
C THR A 95 -2.29 -12.17 9.73
N TYR A 96 -3.00 -13.18 9.20
CA TYR A 96 -4.39 -13.43 9.61
C TYR A 96 -4.53 -13.74 11.11
N SER A 97 -3.49 -14.30 11.74
CA SER A 97 -3.50 -14.59 13.18
C SER A 97 -3.37 -13.35 14.04
N ASP A 98 -2.85 -12.25 13.48
CA ASP A 98 -2.62 -10.98 14.19
C ASP A 98 -3.82 -10.00 14.09
N LEU A 99 -4.77 -10.27 13.19
CA LEU A 99 -5.93 -9.42 12.88
C LEU A 99 -7.16 -9.72 13.76
#